data_AF-W5NCG1-F1
#
_entry.id   AF-W5NCG1-F1
#
_cell.length_a   1.000
_cell.length_b   1.000
_cell.length_c   1.000
_cell.angle_alpha   90.00
_cell.angle_beta   90.00
_cell.angle_gamma   90.00
#
_symmetry.space_group_name_H-M   'P 1'
#
loop_
_entity.id
_entity.type
_entity.pdbx_description
1 polymer ?
#
loop_
_entity_poly.entity_id
_entity_poly.type
_entity_poly.pdbx_seq_one_letter_code
_entity_poly.pdbx_strand_id
1 'polypeptide(L)'
;MSSSLAQLGASYRRQGFVSGVPVLNQEELETTREAFSRLEREFGKEYAQYSLHNVHLQYGWVMDLATHPKVLELVKAILGPDVILLDSRFICKYPVAPHSSPGGGEESDRSDSKPEQQGTSDLPFVAWHQDIRYWGVAGGPVLSVWLALDDSFRENGALQVIPGSHTLGILPHQSSARSGNMLSTNQEIPEHLLLTDSAQLCPLQAGQMSVHDGLLVHGSEPNTSSRRRCGFVIRFVPTSAFPVQDPDRPRHFPATVLVSGRDQFKHFPSSTP
;
A
#
# COMPACT_ATOMS: atom_id res chain seq x y z
N MET A 1 -9.10 22.37 -10.08
CA MET A 1 -8.59 23.28 -9.03
C MET A 1 -7.79 22.45 -8.06
N SER A 2 -6.54 22.81 -7.76
CA SER A 2 -5.76 22.09 -6.73
C SER A 2 -6.34 22.42 -5.35
N SER A 3 -6.66 21.42 -4.54
CA SER A 3 -7.08 21.62 -3.15
C SER A 3 -5.92 22.14 -2.32
N SER A 4 -6.14 23.14 -1.48
CA SER A 4 -5.11 23.62 -0.54
C SER A 4 -4.72 22.53 0.45
N LEU A 5 -3.48 22.57 0.98
CA LEU A 5 -3.03 21.66 2.04
C LEU A 5 -3.98 21.61 3.24
N ALA A 6 -4.54 22.76 3.63
CA ALA A 6 -5.48 22.84 4.74
C ALA A 6 -6.76 22.03 4.45
N GLN A 7 -7.27 22.09 3.21
CA GLN A 7 -8.42 21.29 2.78
C GLN A 7 -8.07 19.80 2.73
N LEU A 8 -6.88 19.44 2.23
CA LEU A 8 -6.41 18.05 2.19
C LEU A 8 -6.30 17.47 3.62
N GLY A 9 -5.65 18.19 4.54
CA GLY A 9 -5.54 17.79 5.95
C GLY A 9 -6.90 17.70 6.65
N ALA A 10 -7.84 18.59 6.33
CA ALA A 10 -9.20 18.50 6.86
C ALA A 10 -9.97 17.29 6.29
N SER A 11 -9.77 16.96 5.01
CA SER A 11 -10.34 15.76 4.40
C SER A 11 -9.79 14.50 5.05
N TYR A 12 -8.47 14.43 5.22
CA TYR A 12 -7.81 13.34 5.93
C TYR A 12 -8.39 13.14 7.33
N ARG A 13 -8.51 14.20 8.15
CA ARG A 13 -9.06 14.05 9.51
C ARG A 13 -10.47 13.47 9.54
N ARG A 14 -11.33 13.88 8.59
CA ARG A 14 -12.72 13.41 8.53
C ARG A 14 -12.86 12.02 7.93
N GLN A 15 -12.14 11.73 6.86
CA GLN A 15 -12.33 10.52 6.04
C GLN A 15 -11.27 9.45 6.26
N GLY A 16 -10.15 9.80 6.87
CA GLY A 16 -8.98 8.93 7.07
C GLY A 16 -8.09 8.79 5.84
N PHE A 17 -8.40 9.46 4.73
CA PHE A 17 -7.58 9.44 3.52
C PHE A 17 -7.68 10.71 2.67
N VAL A 18 -6.74 10.81 1.74
CA VAL A 18 -6.67 11.76 0.62
C VAL A 18 -6.18 10.98 -0.61
N SER A 19 -6.67 11.28 -1.80
CA SER A 19 -6.25 10.61 -3.04
C SER A 19 -6.13 11.59 -4.22
N GLY A 20 -5.40 11.20 -5.25
CA GLY A 20 -5.23 11.97 -6.48
C GLY A 20 -4.31 13.18 -6.38
N VAL A 21 -3.38 13.21 -5.42
CA VAL A 21 -2.48 14.35 -5.21
C VAL A 21 -1.29 14.24 -6.16
N PRO A 22 -1.06 15.20 -7.09
CA PRO A 22 0.07 15.13 -8.01
C PRO A 22 1.40 15.37 -7.30
N VAL A 23 2.36 14.45 -7.50
CA VAL A 23 3.70 14.52 -6.89
C VAL A 23 4.75 14.67 -7.98
N LEU A 24 4.96 13.61 -8.77
CA LEU A 24 6.01 13.55 -9.77
C LEU A 24 5.56 14.24 -11.05
N ASN A 25 6.45 15.04 -11.64
CA ASN A 25 6.33 15.46 -13.02
C ASN A 25 6.76 14.33 -13.98
N GLN A 26 6.63 14.55 -15.28
CA GLN A 26 6.91 13.53 -16.29
C GLN A 26 8.37 13.04 -16.26
N GLU A 27 9.35 13.93 -16.11
CA GLU A 27 10.78 13.60 -16.08
C GLU A 27 11.14 12.80 -14.81
N GLU A 28 10.62 13.22 -13.66
CA GLU A 28 10.79 12.51 -12.37
C GLU A 28 10.18 11.10 -12.45
N LEU A 29 8.99 10.98 -13.05
CA LEU A 29 8.30 9.71 -13.23
C LEU A 29 9.06 8.77 -14.17
N GLU A 30 9.56 9.27 -15.30
CA GLU A 30 10.37 8.50 -16.25
C GLU A 30 11.66 7.99 -15.61
N THR A 31 12.40 8.88 -14.94
CA THR A 31 13.62 8.53 -14.21
C THR A 31 13.35 7.46 -13.14
N THR A 32 12.26 7.62 -12.38
CA THR A 32 11.85 6.65 -11.34
C THR A 32 11.51 5.29 -11.95
N ARG A 33 10.77 5.28 -13.07
CA ARG A 33 10.40 4.05 -13.77
C ARG A 33 11.63 3.34 -14.33
N GLU A 34 12.57 4.05 -14.92
CA GLU A 34 13.81 3.47 -15.43
C GLU A 34 14.65 2.86 -14.29
N ALA A 35 14.75 3.56 -13.16
CA ALA A 35 15.44 3.06 -11.99
C ALA A 35 14.78 1.81 -11.42
N PHE A 36 13.44 1.80 -11.28
CA PHE A 36 12.70 0.62 -10.85
C PHE A 36 12.85 -0.54 -11.85
N SER A 37 12.80 -0.28 -13.16
CA SER A 37 12.99 -1.30 -14.19
C SER A 37 14.37 -1.94 -14.15
N ARG A 38 15.41 -1.25 -13.66
CA ARG A 38 16.72 -1.87 -13.40
C ARG A 38 16.62 -2.90 -12.28
N LEU A 39 15.99 -2.56 -11.15
CA LEU A 39 15.77 -3.50 -10.05
C LEU A 39 14.89 -4.69 -10.49
N GLU A 40 13.83 -4.43 -11.26
CA GLU A 40 12.96 -5.50 -11.77
C GLU A 40 13.71 -6.48 -12.69
N ARG A 41 14.63 -5.99 -13.53
CA ARG A 41 15.49 -6.85 -14.37
C ARG A 41 16.50 -7.65 -13.55
N GLU A 42 17.04 -7.06 -12.49
CA GLU A 42 18.04 -7.68 -11.63
C GLU A 42 17.43 -8.78 -10.75
N PHE A 43 16.32 -8.49 -10.08
CA PHE A 43 15.72 -9.40 -9.08
C PHE A 43 14.55 -10.23 -9.63
N GLY A 44 14.01 -9.88 -10.80
CA GLY A 44 12.84 -10.50 -11.38
C GLY A 44 11.51 -9.99 -10.79
N LYS A 45 10.43 -10.22 -11.54
CA LYS A 45 9.07 -9.74 -11.19
C LYS A 45 8.55 -10.32 -9.88
N GLU A 46 8.81 -11.60 -9.62
CA GLU A 46 8.32 -12.28 -8.43
C GLU A 46 8.88 -11.67 -7.14
N TYR A 47 10.15 -11.27 -7.16
CA TYR A 47 10.76 -10.57 -6.04
C TYR A 47 10.31 -9.10 -6.00
N ALA A 48 10.34 -8.41 -7.15
CA ALA A 48 9.99 -7.00 -7.24
C ALA A 48 8.53 -6.70 -6.86
N GLN A 49 7.62 -7.67 -6.97
CA GLN A 49 6.20 -7.48 -6.67
C GLN A 49 5.93 -7.10 -5.20
N TYR A 50 6.77 -7.54 -4.26
CA TYR A 50 6.50 -7.35 -2.83
C TYR A 50 7.73 -7.39 -1.91
N SER A 51 8.90 -7.84 -2.39
CA SER A 51 10.08 -8.08 -1.55
C SER A 51 11.11 -6.95 -1.56
N LEU A 52 10.95 -5.95 -2.44
CA LEU A 52 11.73 -4.70 -2.38
C LEU A 52 11.26 -3.84 -1.20
N HIS A 53 11.71 -4.22 -0.01
CA HIS A 53 11.29 -3.71 1.30
C HIS A 53 12.47 -3.02 2.00
N ASN A 54 12.24 -1.80 2.49
CA ASN A 54 13.24 -0.96 3.16
C ASN A 54 14.51 -0.68 2.35
N VAL A 55 14.40 -0.79 1.03
CA VAL A 55 15.49 -0.52 0.08
C VAL A 55 15.80 0.98 -0.05
N HIS A 56 15.07 1.85 0.65
CA HIS A 56 15.41 3.28 0.80
C HIS A 56 16.74 3.51 1.53
N LEU A 57 17.23 2.55 2.32
CA LEU A 57 18.58 2.58 2.90
C LEU A 57 19.67 2.07 1.94
N GLN A 58 19.29 1.51 0.79
CA GLN A 58 20.23 0.90 -0.16
C GLN A 58 20.39 1.73 -1.42
N TYR A 59 19.33 2.43 -1.83
CA TYR A 59 19.29 3.19 -3.07
C TYR A 59 18.88 4.64 -2.78
N GLY A 60 19.79 5.57 -3.04
CA GLY A 60 19.55 7.01 -2.83
C GLY A 60 18.29 7.52 -3.53
N TRP A 61 18.04 7.10 -4.78
CA TRP A 61 16.84 7.49 -5.52
C TRP A 61 15.52 7.05 -4.85
N VAL A 62 15.53 5.96 -4.08
CA VAL A 62 14.36 5.50 -3.32
C VAL A 62 14.17 6.38 -2.08
N MET A 63 15.25 6.80 -1.43
CA MET A 63 15.19 7.78 -0.33
C MET A 63 14.71 9.15 -0.83
N ASP A 64 15.20 9.60 -1.99
CA ASP A 64 14.77 10.85 -2.62
C ASP A 64 13.27 10.82 -2.93
N LEU A 65 12.77 9.68 -3.42
CA LEU A 65 11.34 9.48 -3.65
C LEU A 65 10.53 9.51 -2.35
N ALA A 66 11.04 8.87 -1.30
CA ALA A 66 10.39 8.82 0.00
C ALA A 66 10.35 10.20 0.69
N THR A 67 11.36 11.02 0.46
CA THR A 67 11.53 12.36 1.05
C THR A 67 11.18 13.49 0.10
N HIS A 68 10.53 13.17 -1.04
CA HIS A 68 10.17 14.14 -2.05
C HIS A 68 9.41 15.34 -1.43
N PRO A 69 9.73 16.61 -1.79
CA PRO A 69 9.18 17.78 -1.11
C PRO A 69 7.64 17.80 -1.00
N LYS A 70 6.93 17.47 -2.09
CA LYS A 70 5.45 17.41 -2.10
C LYS A 70 4.88 16.28 -1.23
N VAL A 71 5.62 15.19 -1.03
CA VAL A 71 5.23 14.12 -0.10
C VAL A 71 5.34 14.64 1.31
N LEU A 72 6.51 15.17 1.68
CA LEU A 72 6.76 15.69 3.03
C LEU A 72 5.87 16.89 3.38
N GLU A 73 5.49 17.72 2.41
CA GLU A 73 4.58 18.84 2.62
C GLU A 73 3.21 18.37 3.16
N LEU A 74 2.59 17.37 2.52
CA LEU A 74 1.31 16.82 2.98
C LEU A 74 1.48 15.99 4.26
N VAL A 75 2.53 15.18 4.35
CA VAL A 75 2.83 14.38 5.55
C VAL A 75 2.96 15.29 6.77
N LYS A 76 3.71 16.38 6.68
CA LYS A 76 3.88 17.34 7.78
C LYS A 76 2.62 18.13 8.10
N ALA A 77 1.78 18.41 7.09
CA ALA A 77 0.47 19.01 7.33
C ALA A 77 -0.47 18.11 8.13
N ILE A 78 -0.24 16.79 8.13
CA ILE A 78 -1.03 15.79 8.85
C ILE A 78 -0.39 15.43 10.20
N LEU A 79 0.89 15.07 10.20
CA LEU A 79 1.61 14.55 11.37
C LEU A 79 2.25 15.62 12.26
N GLY A 80 2.41 16.84 11.74
CA GLY A 80 3.25 17.88 12.35
C GLY A 80 4.68 17.88 11.80
N PRO A 81 5.55 18.75 12.34
CA PRO A 81 6.85 19.04 11.75
C PRO A 81 7.92 17.96 11.98
N ASP A 82 7.75 17.12 12.99
CA ASP A 82 8.74 16.12 13.43
C ASP A 82 8.31 14.72 12.97
N VAL A 83 8.96 14.21 11.92
CA VAL A 83 8.47 13.05 11.16
C VAL A 83 9.56 12.01 10.99
N ILE A 84 9.23 10.76 11.31
CA ILE A 84 10.04 9.58 11.05
C ILE A 84 9.44 8.82 9.88
N LEU A 85 10.27 8.49 8.88
CA LEU A 85 9.99 7.43 7.92
C LEU A 85 10.21 6.11 8.65
N LEU A 86 9.14 5.33 8.79
CA LEU A 86 9.10 4.09 9.54
C LEU A 86 9.49 2.87 8.69
N ASP A 87 8.99 2.86 7.46
CA ASP A 87 9.03 1.72 6.55
C ASP A 87 8.79 2.17 5.10
N SER A 88 9.34 1.47 4.12
CA SER A 88 8.90 1.62 2.72
C SER A 88 8.98 0.34 1.90
N ARG A 89 8.13 0.21 0.88
CA ARG A 89 8.05 -1.00 0.05
C ARG A 89 7.47 -0.71 -1.33
N PHE A 90 8.00 -1.36 -2.36
CA PHE A 90 7.32 -1.43 -3.65
C PHE A 90 6.29 -2.56 -3.67
N ILE A 91 5.09 -2.27 -4.15
CA ILE A 91 4.01 -3.25 -4.33
C ILE A 91 3.53 -3.18 -5.77
N CYS A 92 3.82 -4.23 -6.52
CA CYS A 92 3.34 -4.38 -7.89
C CYS A 92 2.32 -5.52 -8.01
N LYS A 93 1.29 -5.31 -8.84
CA LYS A 93 0.42 -6.36 -9.37
C LYS A 93 0.68 -6.47 -10.87
N TYR A 94 1.31 -7.58 -11.27
CA TYR A 94 1.59 -7.85 -12.68
C TYR A 94 0.35 -8.43 -13.37
N PRO A 95 0.20 -8.24 -14.70
CA PRO A 95 -0.75 -8.99 -15.48
C PRO A 95 -0.45 -10.48 -15.37
N VAL A 96 -1.48 -11.28 -15.13
CA VAL A 96 -1.37 -12.73 -15.24
C VAL A 96 -1.76 -13.10 -16.66
N ALA A 97 -0.90 -13.86 -17.35
CA ALA A 97 -1.23 -14.33 -18.69
C ALA A 97 -2.56 -15.10 -18.64
N PRO A 98 -3.45 -14.97 -19.64
CA PRO A 98 -4.58 -15.87 -19.73
C PRO A 98 -4.00 -17.29 -19.76
N HIS A 99 -4.42 -18.15 -18.82
CA HIS A 99 -4.05 -19.55 -18.86
C HIS A 99 -4.35 -20.06 -20.28
N SER A 100 -3.33 -20.48 -21.01
CA SER A 100 -3.55 -21.28 -22.21
C SER A 100 -4.36 -22.48 -21.75
N SER A 101 -5.62 -22.57 -22.17
CA SER A 101 -6.40 -23.80 -22.04
C SER A 101 -5.51 -24.96 -22.48
N PRO A 102 -5.45 -26.08 -21.73
CA PRO A 102 -4.70 -27.23 -22.21
C PRO A 102 -5.23 -27.56 -23.60
N GLY A 103 -4.32 -27.62 -24.57
CA GLY A 103 -4.65 -27.91 -25.97
C GLY A 103 -5.53 -29.15 -26.07
N GLY A 104 -6.56 -29.06 -26.92
CA GLY A 104 -7.58 -30.08 -27.10
C GLY A 104 -7.00 -31.48 -27.32
N GLY A 105 -7.31 -32.37 -26.40
CA GLY A 105 -7.37 -33.81 -26.62
C GLY A 105 -8.80 -34.20 -26.96
N GLU A 106 -8.93 -35.09 -27.92
CA GLU A 106 -10.12 -35.56 -28.62
C GLU A 106 -11.36 -35.87 -27.76
N GLU A 107 -12.52 -35.65 -28.37
CA GLU A 107 -13.87 -35.92 -27.88
C GLU A 107 -14.05 -37.36 -27.38
N SER A 108 -14.57 -37.54 -26.16
CA SER A 108 -15.48 -38.64 -25.86
C SER A 108 -16.45 -38.34 -24.70
N ASP A 109 -17.73 -38.34 -25.08
CA ASP A 109 -18.98 -38.65 -24.36
C ASP A 109 -19.15 -38.41 -22.84
N ARG A 110 -20.16 -37.57 -22.54
CA ARG A 110 -21.15 -37.58 -21.42
C ARG A 110 -20.67 -37.57 -19.96
N SER A 111 -20.99 -36.49 -19.25
CA SER A 111 -21.96 -36.51 -18.12
C SER A 111 -22.23 -35.09 -17.58
N ASP A 112 -23.48 -34.89 -17.13
CA ASP A 112 -23.97 -33.65 -16.49
C ASP A 112 -23.04 -33.19 -15.35
N SER A 113 -22.35 -32.08 -15.57
CA SER A 113 -21.68 -31.33 -14.52
C SER A 113 -22.10 -29.86 -14.64
N LYS A 114 -22.57 -29.31 -13.52
CA LYS A 114 -22.94 -27.90 -13.37
C LYS A 114 -21.81 -27.00 -13.89
N PRO A 115 -22.11 -25.79 -14.41
CA PRO A 115 -21.07 -24.86 -14.79
C PRO A 115 -20.24 -24.51 -13.54
N GLU A 116 -19.04 -25.06 -13.45
CA GLU A 116 -18.01 -24.57 -12.54
C GLU A 116 -17.70 -23.14 -12.97
N GLN A 117 -17.98 -22.19 -12.08
CA GLN A 117 -17.43 -20.84 -12.22
C GLN A 117 -15.92 -20.96 -12.13
N GLN A 118 -15.26 -20.94 -13.30
CA GLN A 118 -13.81 -21.05 -13.42
C GLN A 118 -13.19 -19.83 -12.72
N GLY A 119 -12.62 -20.09 -11.55
CA GLY A 119 -12.42 -19.10 -10.50
C GLY A 119 -11.32 -18.09 -10.80
N THR A 120 -11.60 -16.84 -10.45
CA THR A 120 -10.61 -15.77 -10.20
C THR A 120 -9.70 -16.05 -8.99
N SER A 121 -9.56 -17.33 -8.60
CA SER A 121 -9.24 -17.73 -7.22
C SER A 121 -7.78 -17.55 -6.80
N ASP A 122 -6.83 -17.42 -7.74
CA ASP A 122 -5.39 -17.36 -7.39
C ASP A 122 -4.71 -16.04 -7.76
N LEU A 123 -5.45 -15.05 -8.26
CA LEU A 123 -4.83 -13.76 -8.62
C LEU A 123 -4.49 -12.94 -7.36
N PRO A 124 -3.30 -12.30 -7.29
CA PRO A 124 -2.88 -11.54 -6.12
C PRO A 124 -3.82 -10.39 -5.76
N PHE A 125 -4.33 -10.39 -4.53
CA PHE A 125 -5.18 -9.33 -3.98
C PHE A 125 -4.71 -8.87 -2.60
N VAL A 126 -5.30 -7.80 -2.09
CA VAL A 126 -5.08 -7.36 -0.71
C VAL A 126 -6.44 -7.35 -0.02
N ALA A 127 -6.63 -8.23 0.95
CA ALA A 127 -7.87 -8.29 1.72
C ALA A 127 -8.13 -6.99 2.48
N TRP A 128 -9.39 -6.75 2.86
CA TRP A 128 -9.74 -5.65 3.75
C TRP A 128 -8.99 -5.77 5.06
N HIS A 129 -8.20 -4.75 5.39
CA HIS A 129 -7.35 -4.76 6.58
C HIS A 129 -7.09 -3.34 7.10
N GLN A 130 -6.39 -3.27 8.23
CA GLN A 130 -5.84 -2.04 8.79
C GLN A 130 -4.33 -2.22 8.94
N ASP A 131 -3.55 -1.27 8.42
CA ASP A 131 -2.08 -1.29 8.49
C ASP A 131 -1.60 -1.40 9.95
N ILE A 132 -2.29 -0.74 10.89
CA ILE A 132 -1.87 -0.70 12.31
C ILE A 132 -1.73 -2.08 12.95
N ARG A 133 -2.47 -3.09 12.45
CA ARG A 133 -2.38 -4.46 12.95
C ARG A 133 -1.00 -5.07 12.69
N TYR A 134 -0.34 -4.65 11.60
CA TYR A 134 1.03 -5.02 11.28
C TYR A 134 2.03 -4.25 12.13
N TRP A 135 1.89 -2.93 12.16
CA TRP A 135 2.91 -2.05 12.72
C TRP A 135 2.85 -1.93 14.22
N GLY A 136 1.68 -2.04 14.84
CA GLY A 136 1.51 -1.91 16.30
C GLY A 136 2.25 -0.71 16.85
N VAL A 137 1.83 0.48 16.44
CA VAL A 137 2.42 1.75 16.88
C VAL A 137 1.35 2.52 17.64
N ALA A 138 1.75 3.18 18.72
CA ALA A 138 0.93 4.13 19.47
C ALA A 138 1.62 5.49 19.53
N GLY A 139 1.02 6.48 20.20
CA GLY A 139 1.61 7.82 20.35
C GLY A 139 1.44 8.75 19.15
N GLY A 140 0.66 8.34 18.15
CA GLY A 140 0.29 9.13 16.98
C GLY A 140 -0.26 8.25 15.84
N PRO A 141 -0.81 8.86 14.78
CA PRO A 141 -1.24 8.11 13.61
C PRO A 141 -0.05 7.54 12.83
N VAL A 142 -0.23 6.35 12.28
CA VAL A 142 0.64 5.82 11.22
C VAL A 142 0.07 6.28 9.89
N LEU A 143 0.86 6.97 9.09
CA LEU A 143 0.43 7.53 7.82
C LEU A 143 1.06 6.75 6.67
N SER A 144 0.23 6.08 5.87
CA SER A 144 0.66 5.35 4.68
C SER A 144 0.49 6.24 3.45
N VAL A 145 1.60 6.56 2.78
CA VAL A 145 1.62 7.20 1.46
C VAL A 145 1.77 6.10 0.40
N TRP A 146 0.94 6.13 -0.63
CA TRP A 146 1.05 5.26 -1.80
C TRP A 146 1.30 6.13 -3.04
N LEU A 147 2.53 6.09 -3.57
CA LEU A 147 2.93 6.86 -4.75
C LEU A 147 2.89 5.98 -6.00
N ALA A 148 2.11 6.39 -7.00
CA ALA A 148 1.87 5.65 -8.23
C ALA A 148 3.07 5.72 -9.18
N LEU A 149 3.70 4.58 -9.48
CA LEU A 149 4.66 4.46 -10.58
C LEU A 149 3.94 4.13 -11.89
N ASP A 150 2.87 3.35 -11.82
CA ASP A 150 1.96 3.08 -12.94
C ASP A 150 0.58 3.65 -12.63
N ASP A 151 -0.24 3.83 -13.67
CA ASP A 151 -1.65 4.12 -13.48
C ASP A 151 -2.29 3.03 -12.60
N SER A 152 -3.14 3.45 -11.66
CA SER A 152 -3.82 2.60 -10.70
C SER A 152 -5.32 2.84 -10.83
N PHE A 153 -6.01 1.94 -11.51
CA PHE A 153 -7.44 1.98 -11.76
C PHE A 153 -8.13 0.69 -11.33
N ARG A 154 -9.45 0.63 -11.46
CA ARG A 154 -10.26 -0.51 -10.97
C ARG A 154 -9.75 -1.84 -11.52
N GLU A 155 -9.52 -1.90 -12.82
CA GLU A 155 -9.19 -3.12 -13.58
C GLU A 155 -7.79 -3.68 -13.28
N ASN A 156 -6.86 -2.85 -12.79
CA ASN A 156 -5.54 -3.29 -12.38
C ASN A 156 -5.33 -3.27 -10.86
N GLY A 157 -6.44 -3.21 -10.12
CA GLY A 157 -6.49 -3.39 -8.68
C GLY A 157 -6.10 -2.14 -7.91
N ALA A 158 -6.66 -0.98 -8.23
CA ALA A 158 -6.52 0.23 -7.42
C ALA A 158 -6.97 0.02 -5.97
N LEU A 159 -6.41 0.84 -5.07
CA LEU A 159 -6.79 0.83 -3.67
C LEU A 159 -8.28 1.19 -3.52
N GLN A 160 -8.93 0.52 -2.58
CA GLN A 160 -10.26 0.86 -2.10
C GLN A 160 -10.22 1.08 -0.60
N VAL A 161 -11.04 1.99 -0.11
CA VAL A 161 -11.11 2.39 1.30
C VAL A 161 -12.56 2.43 1.76
N ILE A 162 -12.80 2.25 3.06
CA ILE A 162 -14.08 2.56 3.71
C ILE A 162 -13.92 3.90 4.45
N PRO A 163 -14.40 5.02 3.90
CA PRO A 163 -14.19 6.35 4.48
C PRO A 163 -14.67 6.45 5.94
N GLY A 164 -13.88 7.09 6.80
CA GLY A 164 -14.21 7.32 8.21
C GLY A 164 -13.98 6.13 9.13
N SER A 165 -13.68 4.94 8.59
CA SER A 165 -13.45 3.72 9.39
C SER A 165 -12.22 3.80 10.31
N HIS A 166 -11.30 4.75 10.08
CA HIS A 166 -10.16 5.01 10.97
C HIS A 166 -10.58 5.46 12.37
N THR A 167 -11.81 5.97 12.53
CA THR A 167 -12.37 6.39 13.82
C THR A 167 -12.93 5.23 14.66
N LEU A 168 -13.05 4.03 14.09
CA LEU A 168 -13.61 2.86 14.77
C LEU A 168 -12.59 2.15 15.67
N GLY A 169 -11.34 2.61 15.69
CA GLY A 169 -10.24 1.89 16.30
C GLY A 169 -9.88 0.63 15.52
N ILE A 170 -9.13 -0.28 16.15
CA ILE A 170 -8.75 -1.55 15.51
C ILE A 170 -9.95 -2.50 15.49
N LEU A 171 -10.32 -2.98 14.30
CA LEU A 171 -11.33 -4.02 14.13
C LEU A 171 -10.69 -5.41 14.29
N PRO A 172 -11.47 -6.43 14.70
CA PRO A 172 -11.02 -7.81 14.65
C PRO A 172 -10.49 -8.22 13.27
N HIS A 173 -9.34 -8.88 13.22
CA HIS A 173 -8.87 -9.58 12.01
C HIS A 173 -8.87 -11.09 12.24
N GLN A 174 -9.18 -11.83 11.19
CA GLN A 174 -9.08 -13.28 11.07
C GLN A 174 -8.12 -13.65 9.94
N SER A 175 -7.80 -14.94 9.78
CA SER A 175 -7.11 -15.41 8.58
C SER A 175 -8.07 -15.45 7.39
N SER A 176 -7.63 -14.96 6.23
CA SER A 176 -8.41 -15.02 5.01
C SER A 176 -8.51 -16.44 4.49
N ALA A 177 -9.73 -16.84 4.11
CA ALA A 177 -9.99 -18.13 3.49
C ALA A 177 -9.65 -18.16 1.98
N ARG A 178 -9.46 -16.98 1.35
CA ARG A 178 -9.20 -16.85 -0.08
C ARG A 178 -7.69 -16.91 -0.38
N SER A 179 -7.29 -17.77 -1.32
CA SER A 179 -5.90 -17.82 -1.81
C SER A 179 -5.53 -16.55 -2.59
N GLY A 180 -4.23 -16.24 -2.64
CA GLY A 180 -3.72 -15.06 -3.35
C GLY A 180 -3.68 -13.76 -2.54
N ASN A 181 -3.96 -13.79 -1.24
CA ASN A 181 -3.80 -12.60 -0.39
C ASN A 181 -2.31 -12.24 -0.25
N MET A 182 -1.93 -11.03 -0.66
CA MET A 182 -0.54 -10.55 -0.64
C MET A 182 -0.07 -10.15 0.76
N LEU A 183 -0.98 -10.11 1.74
CA LEU A 183 -0.68 -9.74 3.11
C LEU A 183 0.17 -10.83 3.79
N SER A 184 1.29 -10.44 4.41
CA SER A 184 2.28 -11.38 4.97
C SER A 184 1.75 -12.31 6.07
N THR A 185 0.64 -11.96 6.72
CA THR A 185 -0.02 -12.81 7.74
C THR A 185 -1.37 -13.36 7.27
N ASN A 186 -1.66 -13.22 5.98
CA ASN A 186 -2.92 -13.64 5.36
C ASN A 186 -4.15 -13.19 6.19
N GLN A 187 -4.14 -11.97 6.73
CA GLN A 187 -5.24 -11.51 7.58
C GLN A 187 -6.29 -10.74 6.78
N GLU A 188 -7.51 -10.71 7.29
CA GLU A 188 -8.62 -9.93 6.76
C GLU A 188 -9.54 -9.49 7.90
N ILE A 189 -10.33 -8.45 7.66
CA ILE A 189 -11.46 -8.08 8.53
C ILE A 189 -12.69 -8.87 8.07
N PRO A 190 -13.40 -9.57 8.98
CA PRO A 190 -14.62 -10.29 8.65
C PRO A 190 -15.66 -9.41 7.94
N GLU A 191 -16.29 -9.94 6.89
CA GLU A 191 -17.21 -9.17 6.03
C GLU A 191 -18.37 -8.52 6.79
N HIS A 192 -18.92 -9.18 7.81
CA HIS A 192 -20.01 -8.64 8.63
C HIS A 192 -19.63 -7.39 9.46
N LEU A 193 -18.33 -7.08 9.57
CA LEU A 193 -17.81 -5.87 10.23
C LEU A 193 -17.52 -4.75 9.22
N LEU A 194 -17.66 -5.02 7.92
CA LEU A 194 -17.35 -4.08 6.85
C LEU A 194 -18.62 -3.39 6.35
N LEU A 195 -18.52 -2.07 6.14
CA LEU A 195 -19.54 -1.28 5.44
C LEU A 195 -19.17 -1.13 3.97
N THR A 196 -19.07 -2.26 3.25
CA THR A 196 -18.55 -2.32 1.86
C THR A 196 -19.38 -1.50 0.88
N ASP A 197 -20.68 -1.29 1.12
CA ASP A 197 -21.53 -0.40 0.32
C ASP A 197 -21.05 1.06 0.31
N SER A 198 -20.31 1.46 1.35
CA SER A 198 -19.70 2.79 1.45
C SER A 198 -18.27 2.85 0.90
N ALA A 199 -17.75 1.74 0.38
CA ALA A 199 -16.38 1.67 -0.11
C ALA A 199 -16.16 2.61 -1.31
N GLN A 200 -15.01 3.28 -1.31
CA GLN A 200 -14.61 4.20 -2.36
C GLN A 200 -13.31 3.73 -3.01
N LEU A 201 -13.28 3.78 -4.34
CA LEU A 201 -12.07 3.55 -5.12
C LEU A 201 -11.16 4.78 -5.03
N CYS A 202 -9.86 4.55 -4.94
CA CYS A 202 -8.82 5.58 -4.97
C CYS A 202 -7.99 5.47 -6.25
N PRO A 203 -8.55 5.83 -7.42
CA PRO A 203 -7.81 5.77 -8.68
C PRO A 203 -6.69 6.83 -8.70
N LEU A 204 -5.55 6.49 -9.28
CA LEU A 204 -4.40 7.37 -9.41
C LEU A 204 -3.83 7.29 -10.82
N GLN A 205 -3.54 8.44 -11.40
CA GLN A 205 -2.62 8.51 -12.54
C GLN A 205 -1.19 8.32 -12.03
N ALA A 206 -0.32 7.77 -12.88
CA ALA A 206 1.10 7.68 -12.54
C ALA A 206 1.69 9.06 -12.15
N GLY A 207 2.54 9.08 -11.13
CA GLY A 207 3.07 10.30 -10.52
C GLY A 207 2.15 10.94 -9.46
N GLN A 208 0.92 10.47 -9.28
CA GLN A 208 0.06 10.88 -8.17
C GLN A 208 0.25 9.99 -6.94
N MET A 209 -0.13 10.51 -5.77
CA MET A 209 -0.21 9.74 -4.53
C MET A 209 -1.61 9.72 -3.92
N SER A 210 -1.85 8.68 -3.12
CA SER A 210 -2.84 8.69 -2.05
C SER A 210 -2.16 8.60 -0.69
N VAL A 211 -2.86 9.05 0.34
CA VAL A 211 -2.42 8.99 1.73
C VAL A 211 -3.56 8.49 2.58
N HIS A 212 -3.33 7.52 3.47
CA HIS A 212 -4.35 6.99 4.37
C HIS A 212 -3.82 6.71 5.78
N ASP A 213 -4.73 6.77 6.75
CA ASP A 213 -4.49 6.44 8.15
C ASP A 213 -4.30 4.93 8.32
N GLY A 214 -3.39 4.53 9.21
CA GLY A 214 -3.11 3.13 9.51
C GLY A 214 -4.31 2.36 10.09
N LEU A 215 -5.30 3.07 10.64
CA LEU A 215 -6.59 2.54 11.09
C LEU A 215 -7.66 2.54 10.00
N LEU A 216 -7.43 3.15 8.84
CA LEU A 216 -8.43 3.14 7.78
C LEU A 216 -8.56 1.72 7.20
N VAL A 217 -9.78 1.21 7.13
CA VAL A 217 -10.06 -0.06 6.46
C VAL A 217 -9.88 0.10 4.97
N HIS A 218 -8.96 -0.69 4.41
CA HIS A 218 -8.60 -0.61 2.99
C HIS A 218 -8.21 -1.98 2.42
N GLY A 219 -8.30 -2.09 1.09
CA GLY A 219 -8.03 -3.32 0.34
C GLY A 219 -7.80 -3.03 -1.13
N SER A 220 -7.53 -4.07 -1.93
CA SER A 220 -7.52 -3.94 -3.39
C SER A 220 -7.78 -5.26 -4.09
N GLU A 221 -8.64 -5.21 -5.10
CA GLU A 221 -8.95 -6.36 -5.95
C GLU A 221 -7.76 -6.79 -6.83
N PRO A 222 -7.79 -8.02 -7.36
CA PRO A 222 -6.75 -8.47 -8.28
C PRO A 222 -6.56 -7.58 -9.52
N ASN A 223 -5.40 -7.70 -10.15
CA ASN A 223 -5.18 -7.14 -11.46
C ASN A 223 -5.69 -8.11 -12.53
N THR A 224 -6.79 -7.75 -13.18
CA THR A 224 -7.41 -8.53 -14.27
C THR A 224 -7.14 -7.91 -15.64
N SER A 225 -6.25 -6.91 -15.71
CA SER A 225 -5.90 -6.19 -16.94
C SER A 225 -4.59 -6.68 -17.54
N SER A 226 -4.25 -6.18 -18.72
CA SER A 226 -2.95 -6.39 -19.37
C SER A 226 -1.86 -5.41 -18.91
N ARG A 227 -2.15 -4.51 -17.97
CA ARG A 227 -1.22 -3.46 -17.52
C ARG A 227 -0.74 -3.73 -16.10
N ARG A 228 0.57 -3.58 -15.85
CA ARG A 228 1.13 -3.63 -14.48
C ARG A 228 0.58 -2.46 -13.67
N ARG A 229 0.31 -2.71 -12.38
CA ARG A 229 0.07 -1.68 -11.37
C ARG A 229 1.20 -1.73 -10.36
N CYS A 230 2.13 -0.79 -10.40
CA CYS A 230 3.15 -0.66 -9.37
C CYS A 230 3.10 0.68 -8.65
N GLY A 231 3.31 0.65 -7.34
CA GLY A 231 3.44 1.84 -6.52
C GLY A 231 4.41 1.64 -5.37
N PHE A 232 4.87 2.76 -4.84
CA PHE A 232 5.79 2.85 -3.73
C PHE A 232 5.03 3.26 -2.47
N VAL A 233 5.01 2.36 -1.48
CA VAL A 233 4.39 2.60 -0.18
C VAL A 233 5.45 3.12 0.77
N ILE A 234 5.15 4.23 1.45
CA ILE A 234 6.01 4.83 2.47
C ILE A 234 5.16 5.04 3.71
N ARG A 235 5.69 4.68 4.87
CA ARG A 235 4.99 4.82 6.14
C ARG A 235 5.71 5.84 6.98
N PHE A 236 4.95 6.79 7.51
CA PHE A 236 5.45 7.85 8.36
C PHE A 236 4.73 7.82 9.71
N VAL A 237 5.45 8.27 10.74
CA VAL A 237 4.92 8.47 12.08
C VAL A 237 5.46 9.78 12.66
N PRO A 238 4.73 10.45 13.56
CA PRO A 238 5.32 11.56 14.32
C PRO A 238 6.40 11.01 15.27
N THR A 239 7.36 11.85 15.66
CA THR A 239 8.43 11.43 16.60
C THR A 239 7.92 11.01 17.98
N SER A 240 6.72 11.44 18.37
CA SER A 240 6.06 11.00 19.61
C SER A 240 5.56 9.56 19.56
N ALA A 241 5.49 8.96 18.37
CA ALA A 241 5.04 7.59 18.22
C ALA A 241 6.03 6.60 18.86
N PHE A 242 5.52 5.44 19.27
CA PHE A 242 6.34 4.36 19.85
C PHE A 242 5.81 2.98 19.48
N PRO A 243 6.69 1.96 19.35
CA PRO A 243 6.28 0.57 19.19
C PRO A 243 5.45 0.08 20.37
N VAL A 244 4.31 -0.53 20.06
CA VAL A 244 3.57 -1.41 20.97
C VAL A 244 4.06 -2.81 20.69
N GLN A 245 4.60 -3.49 21.70
CA GLN A 245 5.04 -4.87 21.54
C GLN A 245 3.85 -5.83 21.60
N ASP A 246 3.89 -6.83 20.75
CA ASP A 246 2.96 -7.95 20.72
C ASP A 246 3.78 -9.21 21.04
N PRO A 247 3.51 -9.89 22.17
CA PRO A 247 4.30 -11.07 22.58
C PRO A 247 4.32 -12.17 21.51
N ASP A 248 3.23 -12.30 20.76
CA ASP A 248 3.08 -13.31 19.71
C ASP A 248 3.68 -12.83 18.38
N ARG A 249 4.00 -11.54 18.28
CA ARG A 249 4.56 -10.92 17.08
C ARG A 249 5.54 -9.77 17.41
N PRO A 250 6.79 -10.07 17.77
CA PRO A 250 7.81 -9.06 18.03
C PRO A 250 7.98 -8.12 16.85
N ARG A 251 7.88 -6.81 17.09
CA ARG A 251 7.94 -5.78 16.04
C ARG A 251 9.31 -5.10 16.06
N HIS A 252 9.96 -5.10 14.90
CA HIS A 252 11.27 -4.48 14.69
C HIS A 252 11.20 -3.48 13.53
N PHE A 253 11.85 -2.33 13.71
CA PHE A 253 11.88 -1.23 12.74
C PHE A 253 13.33 -0.92 12.39
N PRO A 254 13.99 -1.74 11.54
CA PRO A 254 15.43 -1.59 11.27
C PRO A 254 15.76 -0.44 10.31
N ALA A 255 14.74 0.19 9.71
CA ALA A 255 14.90 1.13 8.61
C ALA A 255 14.28 2.51 8.91
N THR A 256 14.24 2.89 10.18
CA THR A 256 13.68 4.17 10.59
C THR A 256 14.64 5.32 10.33
N VAL A 257 14.15 6.38 9.71
CA VAL A 257 14.93 7.58 9.37
C VAL A 257 14.16 8.83 9.81
N LEU A 258 14.82 9.74 10.54
CA LEU A 258 14.26 11.07 10.81
C LEU A 258 14.30 11.90 9.52
N VAL A 259 13.14 12.15 8.92
CA VAL A 259 13.03 12.85 7.62
C VAL A 259 12.60 14.30 7.75
N SER A 260 12.12 14.73 8.92
CA SER A 260 11.86 16.15 9.21
C SER A 260 11.91 16.44 10.70
N GLY A 261 12.36 17.66 11.04
CA GLY A 261 12.29 18.17 12.41
C GLY A 261 13.33 17.57 13.35
N ARG A 262 12.92 17.26 14.58
CA ARG A 262 13.78 16.75 15.67
C ARG A 262 13.11 15.59 16.40
N ASP A 263 13.88 14.53 16.65
CA ASP A 263 13.45 13.44 17.52
C ASP A 263 13.99 13.59 18.94
N GLN A 264 13.13 14.06 19.85
CA GLN A 264 13.46 14.17 21.27
C GLN A 264 13.14 12.89 22.06
N PHE A 265 12.30 12.01 21.51
CA PHE A 265 11.77 10.84 22.20
C PHE A 265 12.64 9.60 22.01
N LYS A 266 13.22 9.42 20.81
CA LYS A 266 14.12 8.30 20.48
C LYS A 266 13.51 6.93 20.73
N HIS A 267 12.21 6.78 20.45
CA HIS A 267 11.47 5.52 20.60
C HIS A 267 11.79 4.49 19.51
N PHE A 268 12.34 4.95 18.38
CA PHE A 268 12.78 4.11 17.27
C PHE A 268 14.30 4.19 17.13
N PRO A 269 14.98 3.11 16.68
CA PRO A 269 16.39 3.20 16.31
C PRO A 269 16.56 4.21 15.17
N SER A 270 17.69 4.91 15.08
CA SER A 270 17.95 5.81 13.95
C SER A 270 18.90 5.13 12.99
N SER A 271 18.45 4.91 11.76
CA SER A 271 19.30 4.47 10.66
C SER A 271 19.79 5.70 9.89
N THR A 272 21.06 5.70 9.52
CA THR A 272 21.61 6.68 8.58
C THR A 272 21.47 6.08 7.17
N PRO A 273 20.87 6.80 6.21
CA PRO A 273 20.82 6.36 4.81
C PRO A 273 22.21 6.20 4.19
#